data_AF-A0A1V4VX73-F1
#
_entry.id   AF-A0A1V4VX73-F1
#
_cell.length_a   1.000
_cell.length_b   1.000
_cell.length_c   1.000
_cell.angle_alpha   90.00
_cell.angle_beta   90.00
_cell.angle_gamma   90.00
#
_symmetry.space_group_name_H-M   'P 1'
#
loop_
_entity.id
_entity.type
_entity.pdbx_description
1 polymer ?
#
loop_
_entity_poly.entity_id
_entity_poly.type
_entity_poly.pdbx_seq_one_letter_code
_entity_poly.pdbx_strand_id
1 'polypeptide(L)'
;MAAPNGSETWEAGKKQTISWNYTGSPGSYVKIELLKGGVVDRVISSSRPITSGKYQWTIPSTLASGDDYSVRVTSRSNSSYTDTSDATFTIVGPPAPSITVAAPNGSETWAAGTKQTISWNYNGSPGSYVKIELLKGGVFNRLISSSRPITSGKYQWTIPSTLASGDDYSVRVTSRSNSSYTDSSDASFTITEVSDQ
;
A
#
# COMPACT_ATOMS: atom_id res chain seq x y z
N MET A 1 -7.15 -22.15 -20.02
CA MET A 1 -6.00 -22.51 -19.13
C MET A 1 -6.36 -23.75 -18.32
N ALA A 2 -5.48 -24.41 -17.56
CA ALA A 2 -5.91 -25.41 -16.56
C ALA A 2 -5.94 -24.85 -15.12
N ALA A 3 -4.92 -24.08 -14.72
CA ALA A 3 -4.90 -23.30 -13.47
C ALA A 3 -3.85 -22.17 -13.54
N PRO A 4 -4.09 -20.99 -12.93
CA PRO A 4 -5.30 -20.61 -12.22
C PRO A 4 -6.47 -20.44 -13.20
N ASN A 5 -7.68 -20.78 -12.77
CA ASN A 5 -8.89 -20.71 -13.60
C ASN A 5 -9.99 -19.82 -13.01
N GLY A 6 -9.76 -19.19 -11.85
CA GLY A 6 -10.62 -18.17 -11.29
C GLY A 6 -10.95 -18.40 -9.82
N SER A 7 -11.22 -17.32 -9.08
CA SER A 7 -11.60 -17.31 -7.66
C SER A 7 -10.54 -17.80 -6.65
N GLU A 8 -9.38 -18.27 -7.10
CA GLU A 8 -8.30 -18.60 -6.17
C GLU A 8 -7.78 -17.33 -5.47
N THR A 9 -7.38 -17.50 -4.21
CA THR A 9 -6.64 -16.47 -3.49
C THR A 9 -5.22 -16.98 -3.25
N TRP A 10 -4.25 -16.29 -3.84
CA TRP A 10 -2.83 -16.60 -3.69
C TRP A 10 -2.13 -15.54 -2.85
N GLU A 11 -1.24 -15.97 -1.97
CA GLU A 11 -0.43 -15.05 -1.17
C GLU A 11 0.90 -14.74 -1.86
N ALA A 12 1.28 -13.46 -1.89
CA ALA A 12 2.60 -13.02 -2.32
C ALA A 12 3.71 -13.71 -1.50
N GLY A 13 4.82 -14.05 -2.13
CA GLY A 13 5.94 -14.77 -1.50
C GLY A 13 5.75 -16.29 -1.42
N LYS A 14 4.56 -16.83 -1.70
CA LYS A 14 4.32 -18.27 -1.74
C LYS A 14 4.60 -18.85 -3.13
N LYS A 15 4.85 -20.16 -3.15
CA LYS A 15 4.95 -20.94 -4.39
C LYS A 15 3.55 -21.39 -4.78
N GLN A 16 3.17 -21.13 -6.03
CA GLN A 16 1.93 -21.58 -6.63
C GLN A 16 2.20 -22.34 -7.92
N THR A 17 1.30 -23.25 -8.28
CA THR A 17 1.43 -24.03 -9.50
C THR A 17 0.54 -23.45 -10.59
N ILE A 18 1.16 -23.04 -11.70
CA ILE A 18 0.48 -22.70 -12.94
C ILE A 18 0.44 -23.97 -13.78
N SER A 19 -0.71 -24.35 -14.30
CA SER A 19 -0.89 -25.56 -15.11
C SER A 19 -1.60 -25.24 -16.42
N TRP A 20 -1.20 -25.90 -17.49
CA TRP A 20 -1.80 -25.76 -18.81
C TRP A 20 -1.90 -27.11 -19.50
N ASN A 21 -2.90 -27.24 -20.35
CA ASN A 21 -3.04 -28.34 -21.28
C ASN A 21 -2.92 -27.79 -22.70
N TYR A 22 -2.47 -28.61 -23.64
CA TYR A 22 -2.37 -28.22 -25.04
C TYR A 22 -2.69 -29.40 -25.95
N THR A 23 -3.15 -29.08 -27.16
CA THR A 23 -3.37 -30.04 -28.24
C THR A 23 -2.63 -29.56 -29.50
N GLY A 24 -2.42 -30.46 -30.47
CA GLY A 24 -1.70 -30.14 -31.71
C GLY A 24 -0.18 -29.97 -31.51
N SER A 25 0.42 -29.08 -32.30
CA SER A 25 1.88 -28.88 -32.36
C SER A 25 2.29 -27.45 -32.02
N PRO A 26 2.13 -27.01 -30.76
CA PRO A 26 2.50 -25.66 -30.32
C PRO A 26 4.02 -25.43 -30.26
N GLY A 27 4.87 -26.42 -30.56
CA GLY A 27 6.32 -26.34 -30.37
C GLY A 27 6.76 -26.69 -28.96
N SER A 28 8.02 -26.38 -28.61
CA SER A 28 8.65 -26.92 -27.39
C SER A 28 8.59 -26.01 -26.17
N TYR A 29 8.36 -24.71 -26.36
CA TYR A 29 8.46 -23.72 -25.29
C TYR A 29 7.29 -22.76 -25.26
N VAL A 30 6.92 -22.35 -24.04
CA VAL A 30 5.93 -21.31 -23.77
C VAL A 30 6.53 -20.12 -23.02
N LYS A 31 5.94 -18.94 -23.23
CA LYS A 31 6.06 -17.75 -22.40
C LYS A 31 4.88 -17.74 -21.43
N ILE A 32 5.13 -17.40 -20.17
CA ILE A 32 4.12 -17.27 -19.12
C ILE A 32 4.14 -15.82 -18.65
N GLU A 33 2.99 -15.16 -18.70
CA GLU A 33 2.79 -13.77 -18.30
C GLU A 33 1.74 -13.68 -17.21
N LEU A 34 1.95 -12.77 -16.26
CA LEU A 34 0.92 -12.30 -15.35
C LEU A 34 0.29 -11.05 -15.96
N LEU A 35 -1.03 -11.00 -15.94
CA LEU A 35 -1.82 -9.85 -16.35
C LEU A 35 -2.54 -9.30 -15.14
N LYS A 36 -2.76 -7.98 -15.12
CA LYS A 36 -3.58 -7.26 -14.15
C LYS A 36 -4.53 -6.35 -14.92
N GLY A 37 -5.84 -6.48 -14.69
CA GLY A 37 -6.85 -5.74 -15.45
C GLY A 37 -6.77 -6.01 -16.96
N GLY A 38 -6.31 -7.20 -17.36
CA GLY A 38 -6.12 -7.59 -18.77
C GLY A 38 -4.85 -7.05 -19.44
N VAL A 39 -4.02 -6.25 -18.76
CA VAL A 39 -2.74 -5.74 -19.27
C VAL A 39 -1.59 -6.55 -18.68
N VAL A 40 -0.52 -6.80 -19.43
CA VAL A 40 0.66 -7.52 -18.92
C VAL A 40 1.29 -6.71 -17.78
N ASP A 41 1.24 -7.26 -16.57
CA ASP A 41 1.96 -6.74 -15.40
C ASP A 41 3.43 -7.17 -15.45
N ARG A 42 3.68 -8.46 -15.72
CA ARG A 42 5.04 -9.00 -15.82
C ARG A 42 5.15 -10.31 -16.59
N VAL A 43 6.36 -10.59 -17.05
CA VAL A 43 6.73 -11.92 -17.58
C VAL A 43 7.15 -12.81 -16.42
N ILE A 44 6.35 -13.84 -16.10
CA ILE A 44 6.68 -14.86 -15.10
C ILE A 44 7.81 -15.75 -15.60
N SER A 45 7.75 -16.16 -16.86
CA SER A 45 8.83 -16.90 -17.51
C SER A 45 8.85 -16.63 -19.00
N SER A 46 10.02 -16.28 -19.54
CA SER A 46 10.17 -16.00 -20.97
C SER A 46 10.25 -17.26 -21.83
N SER A 47 10.64 -18.39 -21.24
CA SER A 47 10.79 -19.67 -21.94
C SER A 47 10.72 -20.84 -20.96
N ARG A 48 9.67 -21.66 -21.06
CA ARG A 48 9.47 -22.90 -20.30
C ARG A 48 9.17 -24.06 -21.22
N PRO A 49 9.78 -25.24 -21.03
CA PRO A 49 9.38 -26.44 -21.75
C PRO A 49 7.89 -26.69 -21.59
N ILE A 50 7.17 -26.87 -22.69
CA ILE A 50 5.71 -27.09 -22.66
C ILE A 50 5.35 -28.47 -22.08
N THR A 51 6.27 -29.43 -22.18
CA THR A 51 6.09 -30.85 -21.84
C THR A 51 5.80 -31.10 -20.36
N SER A 52 6.13 -30.17 -19.47
CA SER A 52 5.80 -30.32 -18.05
C SER A 52 4.30 -30.15 -17.76
N GLY A 53 3.55 -29.45 -18.63
CA GLY A 53 2.14 -29.06 -18.40
C GLY A 53 1.92 -28.20 -17.15
N LYS A 54 3.00 -27.81 -16.46
CA LYS A 54 2.98 -27.09 -15.20
C LYS A 54 4.26 -26.31 -14.95
N TYR A 55 4.15 -25.26 -14.15
CA TYR A 55 5.25 -24.44 -13.67
C TYR A 55 5.00 -23.99 -12.23
N GLN A 56 5.99 -24.22 -11.36
CA GLN A 56 5.93 -23.73 -9.98
C GLN A 56 6.49 -22.30 -9.93
N TRP A 57 5.58 -21.34 -9.83
CA TRP A 57 5.90 -19.92 -9.74
C TRP A 57 6.03 -19.49 -8.28
N THR A 58 7.18 -18.92 -7.90
CA THR A 58 7.28 -18.17 -6.64
C THR A 58 6.77 -16.77 -6.89
N ILE A 59 5.61 -16.44 -6.30
CA ILE A 59 5.03 -15.10 -6.41
C ILE A 59 5.96 -14.12 -5.70
N PRO A 60 6.38 -13.01 -6.33
CA PRO A 60 7.20 -12.00 -5.66
C PRO A 60 6.52 -11.50 -4.39
N SER A 61 7.23 -11.47 -3.26
CA SER A 61 6.70 -10.98 -1.98
C SER A 61 6.31 -9.50 -2.00
N THR A 62 6.75 -8.75 -3.00
CA THR A 62 6.45 -7.34 -3.23
C THR A 62 5.29 -7.12 -4.21
N LEU A 63 4.70 -8.18 -4.76
CA LEU A 63 3.57 -8.04 -5.69
C LEU A 63 2.36 -7.49 -4.92
N ALA A 64 1.83 -6.35 -5.39
CA ALA A 64 0.73 -5.66 -4.74
C ALA A 64 -0.57 -6.47 -4.79
N SER A 65 -1.44 -6.27 -3.80
CA SER A 65 -2.76 -6.89 -3.79
C SER A 65 -3.59 -6.50 -5.02
N GLY A 66 -4.48 -7.41 -5.43
CA GLY A 66 -5.44 -7.21 -6.52
C GLY A 66 -6.28 -8.46 -6.74
N ASP A 67 -7.52 -8.28 -7.21
CA ASP A 67 -8.52 -9.30 -7.53
C ASP A 67 -8.71 -9.50 -9.04
N ASP A 68 -7.92 -8.79 -9.85
CA ASP A 68 -8.01 -8.68 -11.29
C ASP A 68 -6.81 -9.31 -12.01
N TYR A 69 -6.11 -10.24 -11.34
CA TYR A 69 -4.98 -10.95 -11.94
C TYR A 69 -5.43 -12.12 -12.81
N SER A 70 -4.74 -12.34 -13.92
CA SER A 70 -4.88 -13.56 -14.74
C SER A 70 -3.51 -14.00 -15.25
N VAL A 71 -3.37 -15.27 -15.64
CA VAL A 71 -2.15 -15.77 -16.26
C VAL A 71 -2.41 -16.01 -17.75
N ARG A 72 -1.44 -15.66 -18.60
CA ARG A 72 -1.43 -16.03 -20.02
C ARG A 72 -0.23 -16.90 -20.33
N VAL A 73 -0.49 -18.00 -21.04
CA VAL A 73 0.53 -18.91 -21.55
C VAL A 73 0.46 -18.86 -23.07
N THR A 74 1.59 -18.52 -23.70
CA THR A 74 1.68 -18.37 -25.16
C THR A 74 2.85 -19.20 -25.68
N SER A 75 2.63 -20.00 -26.71
CA SER A 75 3.72 -20.69 -27.40
C SER A 75 4.72 -19.69 -27.99
N ARG A 76 6.00 -20.02 -27.85
CA ARG A 76 7.09 -19.25 -28.47
C ARG A 76 7.29 -19.57 -29.95
N SER A 77 6.86 -20.74 -30.41
CA SER A 77 7.02 -21.17 -31.79
C SER A 77 5.83 -20.76 -32.66
N ASN A 78 4.66 -20.59 -32.06
CA ASN A 78 3.47 -20.12 -32.75
C ASN A 78 2.51 -19.41 -31.78
N SER A 79 2.43 -18.08 -31.88
CA SER A 79 1.62 -17.25 -30.98
C SER A 79 0.11 -17.47 -31.08
N SER A 80 -0.39 -18.17 -32.12
CA SER A 80 -1.80 -18.56 -32.18
C SER A 80 -2.18 -19.58 -31.10
N TYR A 81 -1.19 -20.33 -30.59
CA TYR A 81 -1.36 -21.16 -29.40
C TYR A 81 -1.14 -20.30 -28.17
N THR A 82 -2.19 -19.59 -27.79
CA THR A 82 -2.23 -18.76 -26.59
C THR A 82 -3.49 -19.07 -25.81
N ASP A 83 -3.36 -19.03 -24.50
CA ASP A 83 -4.46 -19.32 -23.59
C ASP A 83 -4.31 -18.45 -22.33
N THR A 84 -5.41 -17.94 -21.81
CA THR A 84 -5.45 -17.09 -20.61
C THR A 84 -6.35 -17.75 -19.59
N SER A 85 -6.14 -17.52 -18.29
CA SER A 85 -7.06 -17.95 -17.24
C SER A 85 -8.50 -17.56 -17.58
N ASP A 86 -9.43 -18.49 -17.36
CA ASP A 86 -10.84 -18.33 -17.76
C ASP A 86 -11.55 -17.22 -16.96
N ALA A 87 -11.10 -16.97 -15.72
CA ALA A 87 -11.48 -15.83 -14.90
C ALA A 87 -10.26 -15.27 -14.12
N THR A 88 -10.45 -14.11 -13.49
CA THR A 88 -9.42 -13.51 -12.64
C THR A 88 -9.32 -14.22 -11.29
N PHE A 89 -8.15 -14.14 -10.69
CA PHE A 89 -7.85 -14.62 -9.35
C PHE A 89 -7.26 -13.49 -8.50
N THR A 90 -7.30 -13.68 -7.19
CA THR A 90 -6.81 -12.71 -6.23
C THR A 90 -5.38 -13.02 -5.83
N ILE A 91 -4.52 -12.00 -5.83
CA ILE A 91 -3.25 -12.03 -5.12
C ILE A 91 -3.35 -11.13 -3.91
N VAL A 92 -3.09 -11.68 -2.73
CA VAL A 92 -2.93 -10.92 -1.48
C VAL A 92 -1.45 -10.59 -1.32
N GLY A 93 -1.13 -9.32 -1.57
CA GLY A 93 0.18 -8.73 -1.40
C GLY A 93 0.39 -8.15 0.00
N PRO A 94 1.55 -7.52 0.25
CA PRO A 94 1.74 -6.71 1.45
C PRO A 94 0.72 -5.55 1.47
N PRO A 95 0.37 -5.02 2.66
CA PRO A 95 -0.52 -3.88 2.77
C PRO A 95 0.01 -2.70 1.95
N ALA A 96 -0.92 -1.93 1.36
CA ALA A 96 -0.57 -0.74 0.60
C ALA A 96 0.28 0.21 1.45
N PRO A 97 1.35 0.79 0.92
CA PRO A 97 2.20 1.68 1.71
C PRO A 97 1.46 2.93 2.17
N SER A 98 1.58 3.27 3.45
CA SER A 98 0.84 4.38 4.07
C SER A 98 1.56 4.96 5.30
N ILE A 99 1.12 6.16 5.71
CA ILE A 99 1.30 6.70 7.05
C ILE A 99 -0.11 6.85 7.63
N THR A 100 -0.27 6.68 8.94
CA THR A 100 -1.55 6.90 9.64
C THR A 100 -1.29 7.65 10.94
N VAL A 101 -1.99 8.77 11.16
CA VAL A 101 -1.99 9.51 12.43
C VAL A 101 -2.76 8.68 13.45
N ALA A 102 -2.08 8.31 14.54
CA ALA A 102 -2.67 7.49 15.60
C ALA A 102 -3.19 8.34 16.77
N ALA A 103 -2.57 9.50 17.02
CA ALA A 103 -3.06 10.52 17.94
C ALA A 103 -2.48 11.90 17.55
N PRO A 104 -3.25 13.00 17.66
CA PRO A 104 -4.67 13.00 17.99
C PRO A 104 -5.45 12.44 16.81
N ASN A 105 -6.49 11.66 17.08
CA ASN A 105 -7.32 11.04 16.05
C ASN A 105 -8.83 11.30 16.24
N GLY A 106 -9.18 12.18 17.18
CA GLY A 106 -10.54 12.59 17.46
C GLY A 106 -10.86 12.50 18.95
N SER A 107 -11.75 13.38 19.40
CA SER A 107 -12.25 13.47 20.78
C SER A 107 -11.25 13.90 21.86
N GLU A 108 -9.95 14.01 21.55
CA GLU A 108 -8.99 14.52 22.53
C GLU A 108 -9.30 15.98 22.89
N THR A 109 -9.09 16.33 24.15
CA THR A 109 -9.11 17.72 24.63
C THR A 109 -7.76 18.05 25.23
N TRP A 110 -7.05 18.96 24.58
CA TRP A 110 -5.69 19.34 24.94
C TRP A 110 -5.66 20.78 25.44
N ALA A 111 -5.07 21.03 26.61
CA ALA A 111 -4.90 22.40 27.10
C ALA A 111 -3.71 23.08 26.42
N ALA A 112 -3.88 24.33 25.99
CA ALA A 112 -2.79 25.18 25.53
C ALA A 112 -1.69 25.29 26.62
N GLY A 113 -0.44 25.41 26.20
CA GLY A 113 0.72 25.45 27.11
C GLY A 113 1.19 24.08 27.61
N THR A 114 0.44 22.99 27.37
CA THR A 114 0.83 21.65 27.81
C THR A 114 1.63 20.89 26.76
N LYS A 115 2.32 19.83 27.20
CA LYS A 115 3.00 18.88 26.32
C LYS A 115 2.05 17.74 25.97
N GLN A 116 1.81 17.57 24.69
CA GLN A 116 0.94 16.51 24.15
C GLN A 116 1.72 15.65 23.16
N THR A 117 1.31 14.40 23.02
CA THR A 117 1.98 13.46 22.12
C THR A 117 1.19 13.32 20.83
N ILE A 118 1.84 13.64 19.72
CA ILE A 118 1.39 13.28 18.38
C ILE A 118 2.04 11.95 18.03
N SER A 119 1.29 10.97 17.54
CA SER A 119 1.82 9.67 17.14
C SER A 119 1.31 9.25 15.77
N TRP A 120 2.09 8.42 15.08
CA TRP A 120 1.75 7.89 13.77
C TRP A 120 2.36 6.50 13.58
N ASN A 121 1.71 5.70 12.73
CA ASN A 121 2.19 4.43 12.22
C ASN A 121 2.51 4.56 10.73
N TYR A 122 3.34 3.66 10.19
CA TYR A 122 3.63 3.64 8.76
C TYR A 122 4.08 2.26 8.28
N ASN A 123 3.92 1.99 6.98
CA ASN A 123 4.46 0.82 6.31
C ASN A 123 5.06 1.17 4.94
N GLY A 124 5.86 0.29 4.36
CA GLY A 124 6.59 0.54 3.12
C GLY A 124 7.79 1.48 3.30
N SER A 125 8.07 2.35 2.33
CA SER A 125 9.28 3.18 2.28
C SER A 125 8.96 4.68 2.16
N PRO A 126 8.36 5.31 3.19
CA PRO A 126 8.07 6.74 3.18
C PRO A 126 9.33 7.61 3.13
N GLY A 127 10.51 7.11 3.50
CA GLY A 127 11.73 7.89 3.68
C GLY A 127 12.06 8.07 5.16
N SER A 128 12.97 8.99 5.49
CA SER A 128 13.53 9.08 6.86
C SER A 128 12.81 10.10 7.76
N TYR A 129 12.14 11.10 7.17
CA TYR A 129 11.61 12.23 7.93
C TYR A 129 10.18 12.60 7.53
N VAL A 130 9.42 13.10 8.51
CA VAL A 130 8.08 13.68 8.31
C VAL A 130 8.03 15.15 8.69
N LYS A 131 7.11 15.87 8.04
CA LYS A 131 6.63 17.21 8.41
C LYS A 131 5.31 17.03 9.19
N ILE A 132 5.12 17.82 10.24
CA ILE A 132 3.90 17.81 11.07
C ILE A 132 3.29 19.21 11.03
N GLU A 133 2.02 19.29 10.62
CA GLU A 133 1.24 20.52 10.49
C GLU A 133 0.00 20.44 11.38
N LEU A 134 -0.36 21.57 11.97
CA LEU A 134 -1.66 21.80 12.60
C LEU A 134 -2.60 22.38 11.55
N LEU A 135 -3.79 21.83 11.46
CA LEU A 135 -4.91 22.35 10.68
C LEU A 135 -6.00 22.84 11.62
N LYS A 136 -6.79 23.83 11.18
CA LYS A 136 -8.00 24.31 11.85
C LYS A 136 -9.11 24.43 10.81
N GLY A 137 -10.25 23.76 11.01
CA GLY A 137 -11.32 23.67 10.02
C GLY A 137 -10.83 23.05 8.69
N GLY A 138 -9.85 22.14 8.76
CA GLY A 138 -9.20 21.53 7.59
C GLY A 138 -8.18 22.39 6.83
N VAL A 139 -8.00 23.66 7.22
CA VAL A 139 -7.05 24.58 6.59
C VAL A 139 -5.75 24.65 7.40
N PHE A 140 -4.61 24.82 6.73
CA PHE A 140 -3.32 25.01 7.40
C PHE A 140 -3.38 26.15 8.42
N ASN A 141 -3.08 25.83 9.67
CA ASN A 141 -3.01 26.80 10.76
C ASN A 141 -1.55 27.11 11.11
N ARG A 142 -0.73 26.08 11.33
CA ARG A 142 0.64 26.23 11.82
C ARG A 142 1.53 25.05 11.47
N LEU A 143 2.81 25.31 11.26
CA LEU A 143 3.85 24.28 11.24
C LEU A 143 4.21 23.87 12.67
N ILE A 144 3.95 22.61 13.05
CA ILE A 144 4.35 22.04 14.34
C ILE A 144 5.82 21.65 14.30
N SER A 145 6.23 20.96 13.23
CA SER A 145 7.62 20.59 13.01
C SER A 145 7.94 20.39 11.53
N SER A 146 9.03 20.99 11.06
CA SER A 146 9.48 20.87 9.67
C SER A 146 10.09 19.51 9.33
N SER A 147 10.71 18.83 10.32
CA SER A 147 11.41 17.56 10.11
C SER A 147 11.49 16.75 11.40
N ARG A 148 10.94 15.53 11.41
CA ARG A 148 11.09 14.55 12.51
C ARG A 148 11.41 13.17 11.98
N PRO A 149 12.31 12.40 12.63
CA PRO A 149 12.57 11.02 12.23
C PRO A 149 11.27 10.22 12.25
N ILE A 150 10.91 9.61 11.11
CA ILE A 150 9.65 8.86 11.02
C ILE A 150 9.65 7.63 11.94
N THR A 151 10.83 7.04 12.15
CA THR A 151 11.07 5.84 12.97
C THR A 151 10.75 6.05 14.45
N SER A 152 10.63 7.31 14.90
CA SER A 152 10.19 7.60 16.27
C SER A 152 8.73 7.21 16.51
N GLY A 153 7.90 7.22 15.46
CA GLY A 153 6.44 6.98 15.54
C GLY A 153 5.68 7.98 16.41
N LYS A 154 6.36 9.01 16.94
CA LYS A 154 5.78 9.99 17.85
C LYS A 154 6.60 11.26 17.97
N TYR A 155 5.94 12.33 18.34
CA TYR A 155 6.52 13.62 18.64
C TYR A 155 5.81 14.29 19.81
N GLN A 156 6.58 14.72 20.81
CA GLN A 156 6.07 15.50 21.93
C GLN A 156 5.99 16.96 21.53
N TRP A 157 4.77 17.43 21.26
CA TRP A 157 4.48 18.81 20.91
C TRP A 157 4.17 19.62 22.17
N THR A 158 4.86 20.73 22.37
CA THR A 158 4.43 21.74 23.35
C THR A 158 3.48 22.68 22.66
N ILE A 159 2.20 22.63 23.03
CA ILE A 159 1.17 23.48 22.46
C ILE A 159 1.47 24.92 22.92
N PRO A 160 1.58 25.90 22.00
CA PRO A 160 1.78 27.29 22.40
C PRO A 160 0.66 27.72 23.35
N SER A 161 1.01 28.37 24.46
CA SER A 161 0.01 28.92 25.39
C SER A 161 -0.86 30.02 24.77
N THR A 162 -0.40 30.60 23.66
CA THR A 162 -1.13 31.62 22.88
C THR A 162 -1.98 31.05 21.75
N LEU A 163 -2.04 29.73 21.60
CA LEU A 163 -2.88 29.11 20.58
C LEU A 163 -4.34 29.23 20.99
N ALA A 164 -5.13 29.91 20.16
CA ALA A 164 -6.55 30.13 20.42
C ALA A 164 -7.30 28.80 20.60
N SER A 165 -8.24 28.77 21.54
CA SER A 165 -9.13 27.64 21.70
C SER A 165 -9.97 27.33 20.44
N GLY A 166 -10.43 26.09 20.34
CA GLY A 166 -11.24 25.60 19.23
C GLY A 166 -11.39 24.08 19.26
N ASP A 167 -12.45 23.57 18.65
CA ASP A 167 -12.83 22.15 18.59
C ASP A 167 -12.63 21.52 17.20
N ASP A 168 -12.09 22.29 16.26
CA ASP A 168 -11.93 21.97 14.84
C ASP A 168 -10.46 21.79 14.43
N TYR A 169 -9.58 21.46 15.39
CA TYR A 169 -8.17 21.19 15.11
C TYR A 169 -7.93 19.76 14.63
N SER A 170 -7.01 19.59 13.68
CA SER A 170 -6.48 18.29 13.30
C SER A 170 -4.97 18.37 13.03
N VAL A 171 -4.28 17.24 13.12
CA VAL A 171 -2.86 17.16 12.78
C VAL A 171 -2.70 16.46 11.45
N ARG A 172 -1.82 16.98 10.59
CA ARG A 172 -1.38 16.32 9.36
C ARG A 172 0.09 15.93 9.45
N VAL A 173 0.40 14.67 9.17
CA VAL A 173 1.75 14.12 9.08
C VAL A 173 2.03 13.74 7.63
N THR A 174 3.08 14.31 7.05
CA THR A 174 3.46 14.07 5.65
C THR A 174 4.93 13.70 5.57
N SER A 175 5.26 12.64 4.85
CA SER A 175 6.67 12.34 4.53
C SER A 175 7.30 13.46 3.72
N ARG A 176 8.56 13.78 4.05
CA ARG A 176 9.36 14.76 3.30
C ARG A 176 9.95 14.20 2.01
N SER A 177 10.11 12.88 1.91
CA SER A 177 10.73 12.23 0.74
C SER A 177 9.69 11.75 -0.27
N ASN A 178 8.45 11.51 0.18
CA ASN A 178 7.36 11.10 -0.69
C ASN A 178 6.02 11.60 -0.15
N SER A 179 5.46 12.62 -0.78
CA SER A 179 4.20 13.25 -0.34
C SER A 179 2.96 12.37 -0.48
N SER A 180 3.03 11.23 -1.19
CA SER A 180 1.92 10.26 -1.21
C SER A 180 1.72 9.61 0.16
N TYR A 181 2.77 9.61 1.00
CA TYR A 181 2.67 9.23 2.41
C TYR A 181 2.28 10.46 3.20
N THR A 182 0.98 10.70 3.26
CA THR A 182 0.40 11.77 4.06
C THR A 182 -0.86 11.26 4.71
N ASP A 183 -1.11 11.72 5.91
CA ASP A 183 -2.34 11.42 6.62
C ASP A 183 -2.69 12.54 7.60
N SER A 184 -3.97 12.69 7.91
CA SER A 184 -4.46 13.63 8.92
C SER A 184 -5.33 12.91 9.93
N SER A 185 -5.50 13.48 11.12
CA SER A 185 -6.46 12.97 12.11
C SER A 185 -7.82 12.66 11.46
N ASP A 186 -8.39 11.50 11.80
CA ASP A 186 -9.69 11.01 11.28
C ASP A 186 -10.84 11.93 11.72
N ALA A 187 -10.74 12.52 12.91
CA ALA A 187 -11.67 13.52 13.41
C ALA A 187 -10.94 14.68 14.11
N SER A 188 -11.64 15.78 14.30
CA SER A 188 -11.09 16.95 14.98
C SER A 188 -10.93 16.70 16.48
N PHE A 189 -9.93 17.35 17.07
CA PHE A 189 -9.70 17.41 18.51
C PHE A 189 -9.84 18.85 19.01
N THR A 190 -10.06 18.98 20.32
CA THR A 190 -10.25 20.28 20.97
C THR A 190 -8.96 20.78 21.59
N ILE A 191 -8.66 22.06 21.41
CA ILE A 191 -7.67 22.80 22.18
C ILE A 191 -8.41 23.80 23.07
N THR A 192 -8.18 23.73 24.38
CA THR A 192 -8.71 24.69 25.35
C THR A 192 -7.68 25.74 25.71
N GLU A 193 -8.14 26.87 26.27
CA GLU A 193 -7.24 27.88 26.84
C GLU A 193 -6.35 27.29 27.94
N VAL A 194 -5.30 28.03 28.30
CA VAL A 194 -4.46 27.70 29.46
C VAL A 194 -5.36 27.66 30.69
N SER A 195 -5.34 26.56 31.43
CA SER A 195 -5.97 26.51 32.74
C SER A 195 -5.17 27.40 33.70
N ASP A 196 -5.70 28.58 34.03
CA ASP A 196 -5.22 29.37 35.16
C ASP A 196 -5.37 28.51 36.44
N GLN A 197 -4.26 28.19 37.09
CA GLN A 197 -4.25 27.68 38.47
C GLN A 197 -3.90 28.81 39.43
#